data_AF-A0A6M6DZ31-F1
#
_entry.id   AF-A0A6M6DZ31-F1
#
_cell.length_a   1.000
_cell.length_b   1.000
_cell.length_c   1.000
_cell.angle_alpha   90.00
_cell.angle_beta   90.00
_cell.angle_gamma   90.00
#
_symmetry.space_group_name_H-M   'P 1'
#
loop_
_entity.id
_entity.type
_entity.pdbx_description
1 polymer ?
#
loop_
_entity_poly.entity_id
_entity_poly.type
_entity_poly.pdbx_seq_one_letter_code
_entity_poly.pdbx_strand_id
1 'polypeptide(L)'
;MNRFIEEGVHIKLLLFKEKPLAKVVNALPQRYREQLKGSEEIVSAIFYTKDEFVITSKQAYKGIQKLGETENRKIAVAYNFTAEAIKIFKEHNFYLIQHSNFTWTDQQWKDNLSSR
;
A
#
# COMPACT_ATOMS: atom_id res chain seq x y z
N MET A 1 1.94 34.49 9.72
CA MET A 1 2.74 33.27 9.51
C MET A 1 1.75 32.13 9.30
N ASN A 2 1.47 31.79 8.04
CA ASN A 2 0.39 30.86 7.70
C ASN A 2 0.80 29.44 8.10
N ARG A 3 0.11 28.87 9.09
CA ARG A 3 0.13 27.43 9.35
C ARG A 3 -0.58 26.74 8.19
N PHE A 4 0.19 26.21 7.25
CA PHE A 4 -0.31 25.19 6.34
C PHE A 4 -0.65 23.97 7.18
N ILE A 5 -1.94 23.78 7.47
CA ILE A 5 -2.44 22.51 7.97
C ILE A 5 -2.34 21.57 6.77
N GLU A 6 -1.27 20.74 6.71
CA GLU A 6 -1.30 19.51 5.91
C GLU A 6 -2.47 18.69 6.49
N GLU A 7 -3.68 18.86 5.95
CA GLU A 7 -4.79 17.95 6.20
C GLU A 7 -4.41 16.61 5.55
N GLY A 8 -3.62 15.84 6.29
CA GLY A 8 -3.09 14.56 5.84
C GLY A 8 -4.26 13.61 5.66
N VAL A 9 -4.52 13.19 4.42
CA VAL A 9 -5.53 12.16 4.14
C VAL A 9 -5.25 10.92 5.00
N HIS A 10 -6.15 10.65 5.94
CA HIS A 10 -6.07 9.47 6.80
C HIS A 10 -6.49 8.23 5.99
N ILE A 11 -5.51 7.41 5.62
CA ILE A 11 -5.75 6.11 5.01
C ILE A 11 -5.74 5.04 6.10
N LYS A 12 -6.85 4.29 6.18
CA LYS A 12 -6.93 3.08 7.00
C LYS A 12 -6.08 1.98 6.37
N LEU A 13 -5.34 1.29 7.22
CA LEU A 13 -4.43 0.22 6.85
C LEU A 13 -4.75 -1.03 7.67
N LEU A 14 -4.78 -2.18 7.01
CA LEU A 14 -4.82 -3.49 7.63
C LEU A 14 -3.43 -4.12 7.52
N LEU A 15 -2.96 -4.68 8.63
CA LEU A 15 -1.65 -5.31 8.73
C LEU A 15 -1.84 -6.79 9.02
N PHE A 16 -1.22 -7.62 8.21
CA PHE A 16 -1.16 -9.06 8.42
C PHE A 16 0.30 -9.39 8.68
N LYS A 17 0.64 -9.72 9.92
CA LYS A 17 1.98 -10.18 10.27
C LYS A 17 1.98 -11.70 10.36
N GLU A 18 2.85 -12.33 9.57
CA GLU A 18 3.14 -13.78 9.64
C GLU A 18 1.87 -14.63 9.53
N LYS A 19 1.14 -14.44 8.44
CA LYS A 19 -0.10 -15.19 8.16
C LYS A 19 0.06 -16.02 6.89
N PRO A 20 -0.61 -17.18 6.79
CA PRO A 20 -0.75 -17.88 5.53
C PRO A 20 -1.33 -16.95 4.45
N LEU A 21 -0.79 -17.01 3.23
CA LEU A 21 -1.25 -16.20 2.11
C LEU A 21 -2.76 -16.38 1.88
N ALA A 22 -3.29 -17.59 2.06
CA ALA A 22 -4.73 -17.85 2.00
C ALA A 22 -5.55 -16.96 2.96
N LYS A 23 -5.07 -16.73 4.19
CA LYS A 23 -5.75 -15.83 5.15
C LYS A 23 -5.71 -14.38 4.70
N VAL A 24 -4.58 -13.94 4.12
CA VAL A 24 -4.46 -12.58 3.57
C VAL A 24 -5.43 -12.41 2.40
N VAL A 25 -5.41 -13.32 1.42
CA VAL A 25 -6.28 -13.30 0.24
C VAL A 25 -7.76 -13.26 0.64
N ASN A 26 -8.18 -14.10 1.59
CA ASN A 26 -9.57 -14.13 2.05
C ASN A 26 -10.03 -12.83 2.74
N ALA A 27 -9.11 -12.03 3.26
CA ALA A 27 -9.42 -10.74 3.88
C ALA A 27 -9.45 -9.56 2.88
N LEU A 28 -8.95 -9.75 1.65
CA LEU A 28 -8.93 -8.71 0.62
C LEU A 28 -10.27 -8.63 -0.15
N PRO A 29 -10.63 -7.48 -0.74
CA PRO A 29 -11.68 -7.39 -1.75
C PRO A 29 -11.40 -8.28 -2.98
N GLN A 30 -12.45 -8.76 -3.65
CA GLN A 30 -12.37 -9.72 -4.77
C GLN A 30 -11.37 -9.29 -5.87
N ARG A 31 -11.38 -8.02 -6.27
CA ARG A 31 -10.48 -7.46 -7.32
C ARG A 31 -8.98 -7.65 -7.07
N TYR A 32 -8.57 -7.86 -5.82
CA TYR A 32 -7.17 -8.15 -5.47
C TYR A 32 -6.91 -9.65 -5.29
N ARG A 33 -7.95 -10.43 -4.95
CA ARG A 33 -7.84 -11.89 -4.79
C ARG A 33 -7.47 -12.56 -6.11
N GLU A 34 -8.04 -12.08 -7.21
CA GLU A 34 -7.79 -12.66 -8.53
C GLU A 34 -6.32 -12.55 -8.97
N GLN A 35 -5.57 -11.60 -8.40
CA GLN A 35 -4.14 -11.43 -8.63
C GLN A 35 -3.26 -12.31 -7.73
N LEU A 36 -3.84 -12.95 -6.70
CA LEU A 36 -3.12 -13.74 -5.71
C LEU A 36 -3.73 -15.14 -5.59
N LYS A 37 -2.96 -16.16 -5.96
CA LYS A 37 -3.35 -17.55 -5.64
C LYS A 37 -3.08 -17.82 -4.17
N GLY A 38 -4.13 -18.16 -3.42
CA GLY A 38 -4.00 -18.54 -2.01
C GLY A 38 -3.08 -19.76 -1.86
N SER A 39 -2.25 -19.73 -0.82
CA SER A 39 -1.34 -20.82 -0.45
C SER A 39 -1.09 -20.81 1.06
N GLU A 40 -0.46 -21.86 1.58
CA GLU A 40 0.00 -21.94 2.98
C GLU A 40 1.35 -21.23 3.21
N GLU A 41 1.90 -20.55 2.19
CA GLU A 41 3.10 -19.72 2.34
C GLU A 41 2.87 -18.64 3.41
N ILE A 42 3.78 -18.52 4.37
CA ILE A 42 3.70 -17.47 5.39
C ILE A 42 4.20 -16.15 4.80
N VAL A 43 3.35 -15.13 4.86
CA VAL A 43 3.63 -13.79 4.34
C VAL A 43 3.30 -12.73 5.37
N SER A 44 3.87 -11.54 5.16
CA SER A 44 3.51 -10.32 5.87
C SER A 44 2.97 -9.30 4.87
N ALA A 45 1.79 -8.74 5.13
CA ALA A 45 1.10 -7.89 4.17
C ALA A 45 0.61 -6.58 4.77
N ILE A 46 0.68 -5.52 3.97
CA ILE A 46 0.05 -4.22 4.22
C ILE A 46 -1.06 -4.05 3.19
N PHE A 47 -2.29 -3.82 3.64
CA PHE A 47 -3.40 -3.48 2.76
C PHE A 47 -3.92 -2.08 3.08
N TYR A 48 -3.82 -1.17 2.12
CA TYR A 48 -4.39 0.16 2.19
C TYR A 48 -5.83 0.11 1.70
N THR A 49 -6.79 0.26 2.62
CA THR A 49 -8.20 -0.06 2.35
C THR A 49 -8.98 1.05 1.67
N LYS A 50 -8.36 2.19 1.37
CA LYS A 50 -9.07 3.33 0.78
C LYS A 50 -9.12 3.14 -0.74
N ASP A 51 -10.32 2.96 -1.25
CA ASP A 51 -10.58 2.84 -2.68
C ASP A 51 -10.21 4.13 -3.42
N GLU A 52 -9.77 3.95 -4.67
CA GLU A 52 -9.39 5.03 -5.59
C GLU A 52 -8.32 6.01 -5.06
N PHE A 53 -7.57 5.59 -4.04
CA PHE A 53 -6.50 6.41 -3.46
C PHE A 53 -5.12 5.88 -3.85
N VAL A 54 -4.24 6.79 -4.29
CA VAL A 54 -2.85 6.49 -4.66
C VAL A 54 -1.94 6.64 -3.45
N ILE A 55 -1.21 5.58 -3.09
CA ILE A 55 -0.30 5.57 -1.94
C ILE A 55 0.98 6.32 -2.27
N THR A 56 1.29 7.33 -1.44
CA THR A 56 2.49 8.16 -1.57
C THR A 56 3.69 7.59 -0.81
N SER A 57 4.88 8.14 -1.03
CA SER A 57 6.10 7.77 -0.31
C SER A 57 5.94 7.87 1.22
N LYS A 58 5.34 8.96 1.71
CA LYS A 58 5.05 9.21 3.13
C LYS A 58 4.19 8.11 3.73
N GLN A 59 3.20 7.63 2.98
CA GLN A 59 2.29 6.58 3.41
C GLN A 59 2.95 5.21 3.34
N ALA A 60 3.76 4.95 2.31
CA ALA A 60 4.56 3.74 2.18
C ALA A 60 5.48 3.53 3.39
N TYR A 61 6.29 4.54 3.76
CA TYR A 61 7.14 4.49 4.95
C TYR A 61 6.34 4.24 6.23
N LYS A 62 5.20 4.93 6.40
CA LYS A 62 4.34 4.73 7.57
C LYS A 62 3.80 3.30 7.64
N GLY A 63 3.43 2.70 6.51
CA GLY A 63 2.99 1.31 6.46
C GLY A 63 4.11 0.34 6.80
N ILE A 64 5.29 0.52 6.21
CA ILE A 64 6.48 -0.32 6.47
C ILE A 64 6.87 -0.26 7.94
N GLN A 65 6.96 0.96 8.51
CA GLN A 65 7.26 1.15 9.93
C GLN A 65 6.24 0.45 10.84
N LYS A 66 4.96 0.49 10.49
CA LYS A 66 3.90 -0.16 11.28
C LYS A 66 3.89 -1.68 11.14
N LEU A 67 4.25 -2.21 9.98
CA LEU A 67 4.40 -3.66 9.79
C LEU A 67 5.55 -4.19 10.67
N GLY A 68 6.60 -3.39 10.81
CA GLY A 68 7.82 -3.75 11.51
C GLY A 68 8.67 -4.74 10.70
N GLU A 69 9.72 -5.24 11.34
CA GLU A 69 10.61 -6.21 10.73
C GLU A 69 9.97 -7.59 10.63
N THR A 70 10.18 -8.24 9.48
CA THR A 70 9.68 -9.58 9.17
C THR A 70 10.64 -10.26 8.20
N GLU A 71 10.93 -11.54 8.42
CA GLU A 71 11.78 -12.35 7.53
C GLU A 71 11.00 -12.97 6.36
N ASN A 72 9.68 -13.05 6.49
CA ASN A 72 8.79 -13.64 5.48
C ASN A 72 8.61 -12.73 4.26
N ARG A 73 8.10 -13.31 3.16
CA ARG A 73 7.74 -12.57 1.96
C ARG A 73 6.77 -11.43 2.31
N LYS A 74 7.06 -10.23 1.79
CA LYS A 74 6.30 -9.01 2.06
C LYS A 74 5.40 -8.66 0.88
N ILE A 75 4.16 -8.27 1.16
CA ILE A 75 3.16 -7.88 0.13
C ILE A 75 2.56 -6.52 0.49
N ALA A 76 2.49 -5.61 -0.48
CA ALA A 76 1.74 -4.37 -0.34
C ALA A 76 0.58 -4.35 -1.34
N VAL A 77 -0.63 -4.12 -0.84
CA VAL A 77 -1.86 -4.09 -1.61
C VAL A 77 -2.49 -2.70 -1.51
N ALA A 78 -2.78 -2.09 -2.64
CA ALA A 78 -3.49 -0.81 -2.71
C ALA A 78 -4.27 -0.66 -4.01
N TYR A 79 -5.09 0.39 -4.13
CA TYR A 79 -5.63 0.78 -5.44
C TYR A 79 -4.50 1.12 -6.42
N ASN A 80 -3.56 1.96 -5.99
CA ASN A 80 -2.37 2.30 -6.76
C ASN A 80 -1.24 2.86 -5.87
N PHE A 81 -0.06 3.04 -6.45
CA PHE A 81 1.12 3.59 -5.81
C PHE A 81 1.74 4.68 -6.69
N THR A 82 2.32 5.71 -6.07
CA THR A 82 3.16 6.66 -6.79
C THR A 82 4.49 6.03 -7.18
N ALA A 83 5.20 6.65 -8.13
CA ALA A 83 6.54 6.21 -8.54
C ALA A 83 7.50 6.08 -7.34
N GLU A 84 7.47 7.04 -6.42
CA GLU A 84 8.30 7.05 -5.21
C GLU A 84 7.89 5.93 -4.25
N ALA A 85 6.59 5.71 -4.03
CA ALA A 85 6.12 4.61 -3.18
C ALA A 85 6.51 3.24 -3.73
N ILE A 86 6.40 3.04 -5.05
CA ILE A 86 6.84 1.80 -5.72
C ILE A 86 8.33 1.56 -5.47
N LYS A 87 9.15 2.60 -5.62
CA LYS A 87 10.61 2.51 -5.39
C LYS A 87 10.90 2.08 -3.95
N ILE A 88 10.29 2.74 -2.96
CA ILE A 88 10.45 2.41 -1.54
C ILE A 88 10.05 0.96 -1.26
N PHE A 89 8.88 0.52 -1.72
CA PHE A 89 8.45 -0.85 -1.47
C PHE A 89 9.39 -1.89 -2.11
N LYS A 90 9.90 -1.63 -3.32
CA LYS A 90 10.89 -2.50 -3.96
C LYS A 90 12.20 -2.56 -3.20
N GLU A 91 12.72 -1.42 -2.73
CA GLU A 91 13.93 -1.35 -1.88
C GLU A 91 13.76 -2.15 -0.58
N HIS A 92 12.53 -2.21 -0.06
CA HIS A 92 12.18 -3.01 1.11
C HIS A 92 11.70 -4.44 0.78
N ASN A 93 11.92 -4.93 -0.45
CA ASN A 93 11.58 -6.28 -0.91
C ASN A 93 10.09 -6.64 -0.80
N PHE A 94 9.20 -5.69 -1.06
CA PHE A 94 7.76 -5.96 -1.14
C PHE A 94 7.35 -6.37 -2.57
N TYR A 95 6.49 -7.38 -2.64
CA TYR A 95 5.69 -7.67 -3.82
C TYR A 95 4.46 -6.75 -3.86
N LEU A 96 4.20 -6.13 -5.00
CA LEU A 96 3.16 -5.12 -5.15
C LEU A 96 1.93 -5.69 -5.86
N ILE A 97 0.76 -5.49 -5.25
CA ILE A 97 -0.54 -5.73 -5.87
C ILE A 97 -1.27 -4.40 -5.99
N GLN A 98 -1.56 -4.02 -7.23
CA GLN A 98 -2.26 -2.78 -7.55
C GLN A 98 -3.43 -3.06 -8.50
N HIS A 99 -4.46 -2.24 -8.44
CA HIS A 99 -5.61 -2.37 -9.33
C HIS A 99 -5.40 -1.62 -10.65
N SER A 100 -4.68 -0.49 -10.61
CA SER A 100 -4.43 0.36 -11.77
C SER A 100 -2.92 0.56 -11.98
N ASN A 101 -2.52 0.84 -13.23
CA ASN A 101 -1.11 1.02 -13.64
C ASN A 101 -0.83 2.50 -13.92
N PHE A 102 -0.84 3.30 -12.87
CA PHE A 102 -0.65 4.74 -12.98
C PHE A 102 0.78 5.11 -12.64
N THR A 103 1.25 6.22 -13.20
CA THR A 103 2.68 6.59 -13.15
C THR A 103 2.91 7.97 -12.55
N TRP A 104 1.98 8.49 -11.74
CA TRP A 104 2.15 9.78 -11.11
C TRP A 104 3.19 9.74 -9.98
N THR A 105 3.90 10.86 -9.85
CA THR A 105 4.74 11.16 -8.69
C THR A 105 3.89 11.57 -7.49
N ASP A 106 4.49 11.57 -6.31
CA ASP A 106 3.90 12.15 -5.10
C ASP A 106 3.42 13.59 -5.33
N GLN A 107 4.19 14.38 -6.08
CA GLN A 107 3.83 15.78 -6.38
C GLN A 107 2.61 15.85 -7.29
N GLN A 108 2.61 15.11 -8.41
CA GLN A 108 1.49 15.10 -9.36
C GLN A 108 0.18 14.65 -8.69
N TRP A 109 0.24 13.67 -7.80
CA TRP A 109 -0.92 13.24 -7.02
C TRP A 109 -1.43 14.33 -6.08
N LYS A 110 -0.55 15.01 -5.36
CA LYS A 110 -0.92 16.12 -4.46
C LYS A 110 -1.54 17.29 -5.23
N ASP A 111 -0.99 17.63 -6.38
CA ASP A 111 -1.50 18.71 -7.23
C ASP A 111 -2.91 18.38 -7.73
N ASN A 112 -3.17 17.13 -8.14
CA ASN A 112 -4.51 16.70 -8.56
C ASN A 112 -5.53 16.69 -7.42
N LEU A 113 -5.13 16.27 -6.21
CA LEU A 113 -6.02 16.31 -5.05
C LEU A 113 -6.41 17.74 -4.65
N SER A 114 -5.52 18.72 -4.85
CA SER A 114 -5.78 20.13 -4.53
C SER A 114 -6.68 20.84 -5.55
N SER A 115 -6.89 20.21 -6.72
CA SER A 115 -7.75 20.72 -7.80
C SER A 115 -9.19 20.18 -7.76
N ARG A 116 -9.51 19.30 -6.80
CA ARG A 116 -10.84 18.70 -6.60
C ARG A 116 -11.55 19.35 -5.41
#